data_AF-A0A0F7GXL2-F1
#
_entry.id   AF-A0A0F7GXL2-F1
#
_cell.length_a   1.000
_cell.length_b   1.000
_cell.length_c   1.000
_cell.angle_alpha   90.00
_cell.angle_beta   90.00
_cell.angle_gamma   90.00
#
_symmetry.space_group_name_H-M   'P 1'
#
loop_
_entity.id
_entity.type
_entity.pdbx_description
1 polymer ?
#
loop_
_entity_poly.entity_id
_entity_poly.type
_entity_poly.pdbx_seq_one_letter_code
_entity_poly.pdbx_strand_id
1 'polypeptide(L)'
;MALHVCSCFALSCPKQQNQTHTQNFIFPKSLLSPSLPKAPSSSSSSTQNRYPEKSNDLSISFSKRSLNLSILALFFNGFLPNLSKCAYAEELELQRYTDSKEGFTLLIPSSFNKVEKAGATVLFEEVGKGSNNVGVVVNPVRLSSLGEFGTPEFVVEKLIQAEKRKESTTDAEVIGVAERSGQGGLQVYEFEYKVDSTRGGMKRIFSAAFVASKKLYLLNIAHSDKPESPLDPQTRMMLEQVLHSFDAAPQT
;
A
#
# COMPACT_ATOMS: atom_id res chain seq x y z
N MET A 1 9.09 -30.13 -18.32
CA MET A 1 7.66 -30.27 -17.96
C MET A 1 7.20 -28.92 -17.42
N ALA A 2 6.42 -28.18 -18.21
CA ALA A 2 6.02 -26.81 -17.91
C ALA A 2 4.82 -26.80 -16.94
N LEU A 3 4.97 -26.14 -15.80
CA LEU A 3 3.88 -25.94 -14.84
C LEU A 3 3.00 -24.78 -15.32
N HIS A 4 1.84 -25.13 -15.84
CA HIS A 4 0.78 -24.21 -16.21
C HIS A 4 0.06 -23.74 -14.93
N VAL A 5 0.49 -22.62 -14.37
CA VAL A 5 -0.23 -21.96 -13.27
C VAL A 5 -1.42 -21.23 -13.87
N CYS A 6 -2.60 -21.82 -13.71
CA CYS A 6 -3.87 -21.26 -14.16
C CYS A 6 -4.29 -20.15 -13.19
N SER A 7 -4.04 -18.88 -13.53
CA SER A 7 -4.57 -17.73 -12.81
C SER A 7 -6.02 -17.47 -13.24
N CYS A 8 -6.96 -18.19 -12.62
CA CYS A 8 -8.38 -17.89 -12.76
C CYS A 8 -8.77 -16.72 -11.85
N PHE A 9 -8.55 -15.48 -12.30
CA PHE A 9 -9.31 -14.33 -11.80
C PHE A 9 -10.58 -14.22 -12.64
N ALA A 10 -11.67 -14.82 -12.18
CA ALA A 10 -12.99 -14.69 -12.80
C ALA A 10 -13.66 -13.40 -12.31
N LEU A 11 -13.49 -12.30 -13.05
CA LEU A 11 -14.38 -11.15 -12.96
C LEU A 11 -15.35 -11.17 -14.15
N SER A 12 -16.59 -11.53 -13.81
CA SER A 12 -17.88 -11.20 -14.43
C SER A 12 -17.88 -10.57 -15.83
N CYS A 13 -18.46 -11.29 -16.81
CA CYS A 13 -18.98 -10.72 -18.05
C CYS A 13 -20.44 -10.28 -17.86
N PRO A 14 -20.81 -9.02 -18.11
CA PRO A 14 -22.18 -8.71 -18.51
C PRO A 14 -22.37 -9.00 -20.01
N LYS A 15 -23.45 -9.71 -20.33
CA LYS A 15 -23.93 -9.93 -21.70
C LYS A 15 -24.17 -8.60 -22.41
N GLN A 16 -23.67 -8.48 -23.64
CA GLN A 16 -24.03 -7.41 -24.57
C GLN A 16 -24.41 -8.03 -25.94
N GLN A 17 -25.63 -7.75 -26.38
CA GLN A 17 -26.17 -7.87 -27.75
C GLN A 17 -27.17 -6.71 -27.83
N ASN A 18 -27.29 -5.87 -28.85
CA ASN A 18 -26.79 -5.69 -30.22
C ASN A 18 -26.89 -4.14 -30.46
N GLN A 19 -26.28 -3.42 -31.41
CA GLN A 19 -26.14 -3.64 -32.85
C GLN A 19 -25.31 -2.45 -33.44
N THR A 20 -24.36 -2.79 -34.33
CA THR A 20 -23.92 -2.13 -35.59
C THR A 20 -23.98 -0.60 -35.77
N HIS A 21 -22.86 0.01 -36.23
CA HIS A 21 -22.67 0.57 -37.60
C HIS A 21 -21.30 1.30 -37.78
N THR A 22 -20.43 0.71 -38.61
CA THR A 22 -19.61 1.27 -39.71
C THR A 22 -18.94 2.67 -39.58
N GLN A 23 -17.60 2.76 -39.73
CA GLN A 23 -16.89 3.25 -40.95
C GLN A 23 -15.37 3.49 -40.73
N ASN A 24 -14.59 3.07 -41.74
CA ASN A 24 -13.15 3.26 -41.97
C ASN A 24 -12.79 4.72 -42.29
N PHE A 25 -11.58 5.20 -41.97
CA PHE A 25 -10.72 6.10 -42.80
C PHE A 25 -9.28 6.12 -42.21
N ILE A 26 -8.27 5.55 -42.88
CA ILE A 26 -7.22 6.19 -43.72
C ILE A 26 -6.14 7.02 -42.95
N PHE A 27 -4.89 6.52 -43.02
CA PHE A 27 -3.56 7.11 -42.72
C PHE A 27 -3.27 8.43 -43.50
N PRO A 28 -2.31 9.33 -43.13
CA PRO A 28 -0.87 9.02 -43.15
C PRO A 28 0.12 9.82 -42.25
N LYS A 29 1.39 9.37 -42.40
CA LYS A 29 2.71 9.74 -41.86
C LYS A 29 3.13 11.23 -41.90
N SER A 30 3.97 11.65 -40.94
CA SER A 30 5.29 12.33 -41.12
C SER A 30 5.93 12.55 -39.73
N LEU A 31 7.13 12.05 -39.41
CA LEU A 31 8.49 12.58 -39.67
C LEU A 31 8.71 14.04 -39.26
N LEU A 32 9.48 14.27 -38.19
CA LEU A 32 10.74 15.05 -38.18
C LEU A 32 11.23 15.32 -36.74
N SER A 33 12.46 14.88 -36.44
CA SER A 33 13.36 15.44 -35.42
C SER A 33 14.06 16.68 -35.99
N PRO A 34 14.61 17.60 -35.17
CA PRO A 34 16.08 17.61 -35.04
C PRO A 34 16.69 18.19 -33.73
N SER A 35 17.88 17.63 -33.42
CA SER A 35 19.14 18.24 -32.97
C SER A 35 19.33 19.00 -31.63
N LEU A 36 20.37 18.50 -30.92
CA LEU A 36 21.27 19.11 -29.91
C LEU A 36 21.93 20.45 -30.34
N PRO A 37 22.47 21.21 -29.37
CA PRO A 37 23.94 21.37 -29.21
C PRO A 37 24.38 21.35 -27.72
N LYS A 38 25.36 20.56 -27.27
CA LYS A 38 26.85 20.73 -27.17
C LYS A 38 27.37 22.01 -26.47
N ALA A 39 28.22 21.76 -25.46
CA ALA A 39 28.81 22.62 -24.42
C ALA A 39 29.79 23.72 -24.90
N PRO A 40 30.35 24.51 -23.96
CA PRO A 40 31.74 24.24 -23.58
C PRO A 40 32.08 24.40 -22.07
N SER A 41 33.28 23.90 -21.77
CA SER A 41 34.03 23.74 -20.53
C SER A 41 34.79 25.00 -20.06
N SER A 42 35.18 25.04 -18.78
CA SER A 42 36.55 25.40 -18.32
C SER A 42 36.71 25.46 -16.79
N SER A 43 37.75 24.77 -16.26
CA SER A 43 38.73 25.17 -15.20
C SER A 43 38.23 25.69 -13.82
N SER A 44 38.83 25.46 -12.65
CA SER A 44 40.17 24.99 -12.23
C SER A 44 40.28 24.90 -10.69
N SER A 45 41.22 24.06 -10.23
CA SER A 45 42.18 24.23 -9.11
C SER A 45 41.76 24.29 -7.63
N SER A 46 42.28 23.31 -6.86
CA SER A 46 43.05 23.37 -5.58
C SER A 46 42.57 24.29 -4.43
N THR A 47 42.61 23.95 -3.14
CA THR A 47 43.77 23.44 -2.34
C THR A 47 43.30 23.13 -0.90
N GLN A 48 44.09 22.31 -0.19
CA GLN A 48 43.99 21.91 1.22
C GLN A 48 44.03 23.05 2.25
N ASN A 49 43.49 22.79 3.47
CA ASN A 49 44.16 22.88 4.79
C ASN A 49 43.13 22.66 5.92
N ARG A 50 43.22 21.59 6.72
CA ARG A 50 43.87 21.46 8.04
C ARG A 50 43.38 22.44 9.15
N TYR A 51 42.66 21.85 10.11
CA TYR A 51 42.45 22.15 11.55
C TYR A 51 43.62 22.84 12.29
N PRO A 52 43.49 23.40 13.54
CA PRO A 52 42.69 22.84 14.67
C PRO A 52 42.12 23.78 15.77
N GLU A 53 41.40 23.13 16.72
CA GLU A 53 41.30 23.33 18.19
C GLU A 53 40.83 24.67 18.84
N LYS A 54 39.85 24.58 19.77
CA LYS A 54 39.98 24.67 21.27
C LYS A 54 38.64 25.05 21.94
N SER A 55 38.08 24.17 22.78
CA SER A 55 37.98 24.25 24.26
C SER A 55 37.06 25.32 24.84
N ASN A 56 36.04 24.92 25.62
CA ASN A 56 36.00 25.15 27.07
C ASN A 56 34.69 24.65 27.71
N ASP A 57 34.85 23.71 28.64
CA ASP A 57 33.90 23.28 29.65
C ASP A 57 33.57 24.40 30.63
N LEU A 58 32.31 24.50 31.05
CA LEU A 58 31.93 25.12 32.33
C LEU A 58 30.78 24.33 32.98
N SER A 59 31.17 23.42 33.86
CA SER A 59 30.35 22.76 34.88
C SER A 59 29.94 23.78 35.96
N ILE A 60 28.63 23.94 36.20
CA ILE A 60 28.12 24.75 37.32
C ILE A 60 27.58 23.82 38.40
N SER A 61 28.22 23.89 39.55
CA SER A 61 28.01 23.13 40.78
C SER A 61 26.70 23.49 41.49
N PHE A 62 26.01 22.49 42.02
CA PHE A 62 24.80 22.61 42.82
C PHE A 62 25.11 23.00 44.28
N SER A 63 24.61 24.16 44.71
CA SER A 63 24.61 24.55 46.12
C SER A 63 23.20 24.46 46.71
N LYS A 64 23.08 23.67 47.78
CA LYS A 64 21.86 23.46 48.57
C LYS A 64 21.67 24.64 49.53
N ARG A 65 20.55 25.36 49.42
CA ARG A 65 19.94 26.08 50.56
C ARG A 65 18.42 26.06 50.43
N SER A 66 17.79 25.54 51.47
CA SER A 66 16.35 25.41 51.68
C SER A 66 15.75 26.66 52.34
N LEU A 67 14.40 26.64 52.46
CA LEU A 67 13.46 27.58 53.10
C LEU A 67 12.88 28.65 52.16
N ASN A 68 11.60 29.02 52.19
CA ASN A 68 10.33 28.44 52.62
C ASN A 68 9.21 29.28 51.92
N LEU A 69 8.00 28.76 51.87
CA LEU A 69 6.81 29.19 51.11
C LEU A 69 6.48 30.70 51.13
N SER A 70 6.01 31.23 49.98
CA SER A 70 4.94 32.23 49.97
C SER A 70 4.11 32.15 48.68
N ILE A 71 2.79 32.22 48.88
CA ILE A 71 1.71 32.09 47.91
C ILE A 71 1.63 33.38 47.08
N LEU A 72 1.82 33.28 45.76
CA LEU A 72 1.35 34.30 44.84
C LEU A 72 0.51 33.60 43.76
N ALA A 73 -0.78 33.52 44.04
CA ALA A 73 -1.79 33.22 43.06
C ALA A 73 -1.93 34.41 42.10
N LEU A 74 -2.35 34.07 40.87
CA LEU A 74 -2.80 34.95 39.79
C LEU A 74 -1.68 35.64 39.01
N PHE A 75 -1.53 35.21 37.75
CA PHE A 75 -1.25 36.00 36.53
C PHE A 75 -0.57 35.16 35.43
N PHE A 76 -1.06 33.94 35.17
CA PHE A 76 -0.98 33.37 33.82
C PHE A 76 -2.32 33.52 33.15
N ASN A 77 -2.58 34.76 32.71
CA ASN A 77 -3.50 35.01 31.62
C ASN A 77 -2.89 34.40 30.35
N GLY A 78 -3.69 33.58 29.68
CA GLY A 78 -3.78 33.51 28.22
C GLY A 78 -2.52 33.06 27.49
N PHE A 79 -2.42 31.77 27.20
CA PHE A 79 -2.06 31.24 25.88
C PHE A 79 -2.31 29.71 25.91
N LEU A 80 -3.58 29.32 25.97
CA LEU A 80 -3.97 28.00 25.45
C LEU A 80 -3.99 28.17 23.93
N PRO A 81 -3.07 27.57 23.16
CA PRO A 81 -3.25 27.53 21.73
C PRO A 81 -4.50 26.68 21.47
N ASN A 82 -5.36 27.17 20.59
CA ASN A 82 -6.43 26.44 19.92
C ASN A 82 -6.12 24.93 19.83
N LEU A 83 -6.70 24.14 20.73
CA LEU A 83 -6.78 22.70 20.54
C LEU A 83 -7.88 22.47 19.50
N SER A 84 -7.45 22.58 18.24
CA SER A 84 -7.97 21.90 17.05
C SER A 84 -9.49 21.79 16.94
N LYS A 85 -10.04 22.76 16.23
CA LYS A 85 -11.32 22.73 15.52
C LYS A 85 -11.40 21.53 14.55
N CYS A 86 -12.60 20.93 14.46
CA CYS A 86 -13.11 19.92 13.50
C CYS A 86 -12.54 18.49 13.68
N ALA A 87 -13.24 17.52 14.27
CA ALA A 87 -14.64 17.10 14.05
C ALA A 87 -14.99 16.93 12.55
N TYR A 88 -14.19 16.11 11.87
CA TYR A 88 -14.57 15.14 10.83
C TYR A 88 -13.45 14.08 10.80
N ALA A 89 -13.16 13.48 11.95
CA ALA A 89 -12.66 12.11 11.92
C ALA A 89 -13.95 11.29 11.94
N GLU A 90 -14.38 10.78 10.79
CA GLU A 90 -14.97 9.45 10.87
C GLU A 90 -13.88 8.64 11.58
N GLU A 91 -14.12 8.31 12.85
CA GLU A 91 -13.37 7.26 13.51
C GLU A 91 -13.60 6.05 12.61
N LEU A 92 -12.64 5.75 11.73
CA LEU A 92 -12.74 4.65 10.77
C LEU A 92 -12.69 3.38 11.62
N GLU A 93 -13.84 3.00 12.16
CA GLU A 93 -13.98 1.87 13.04
C GLU A 93 -13.54 0.63 12.27
N LEU A 94 -12.43 0.04 12.71
CA LEU A 94 -11.92 -1.21 12.18
C LEU A 94 -12.38 -2.36 13.07
N GLN A 95 -13.06 -3.32 12.48
CA GLN A 95 -13.46 -4.55 13.16
C GLN A 95 -12.50 -5.70 12.83
N ARG A 96 -12.19 -6.53 13.84
CA ARG A 96 -11.43 -7.77 13.63
C ARG A 96 -12.29 -8.84 12.98
N TYR A 97 -11.83 -9.37 11.84
CA TYR A 97 -12.34 -10.58 11.21
C TYR A 97 -11.34 -11.71 11.37
N THR A 98 -11.81 -12.87 11.82
CA THR A 98 -11.00 -14.09 11.93
C THR A 98 -11.75 -15.24 11.29
N ASP A 99 -11.09 -15.91 10.35
CA ASP A 99 -11.58 -17.15 9.77
C ASP A 99 -10.81 -18.32 10.39
N SER A 100 -11.40 -18.94 11.41
CA SER A 100 -10.78 -20.08 12.09
C SER A 100 -10.70 -21.34 11.22
N LYS A 101 -11.52 -21.43 10.16
CA LYS A 101 -11.54 -22.59 9.27
C LYS A 101 -10.34 -22.54 8.30
N GLU A 102 -10.09 -21.37 7.73
CA GLU A 102 -8.95 -21.19 6.82
C GLU A 102 -7.67 -20.76 7.53
N GLY A 103 -7.76 -20.23 8.75
CA GLY A 103 -6.62 -19.97 9.62
C GLY A 103 -5.98 -18.59 9.42
N PHE A 104 -6.77 -17.55 9.13
CA PHE A 104 -6.26 -16.18 8.99
C PHE A 104 -7.09 -15.15 9.77
N THR A 105 -6.50 -13.99 10.03
CA THR A 105 -7.17 -12.85 10.68
C THR A 105 -6.74 -11.53 10.05
N LEU A 106 -7.61 -10.52 10.08
CA LEU A 106 -7.33 -9.14 9.66
C LEU A 106 -8.34 -8.18 10.27
N LEU A 107 -8.00 -6.89 10.29
CA LEU A 107 -8.93 -5.79 10.52
C LEU A 107 -9.63 -5.42 9.22
N ILE A 108 -10.86 -4.95 9.31
CA ILE A 108 -11.70 -4.57 8.17
C ILE A 108 -12.51 -3.33 8.55
N PRO A 109 -12.70 -2.36 7.66
CA PRO A 109 -13.59 -1.24 7.94
C PRO A 109 -15.01 -1.72 8.22
N SER A 110 -15.61 -1.29 9.34
CA SER A 110 -16.96 -1.67 9.75
C SER A 110 -18.03 -1.28 8.73
N SER A 111 -17.75 -0.31 7.86
CA SER A 111 -18.64 0.12 6.78
C SER A 111 -18.67 -0.83 5.58
N PHE A 112 -17.79 -1.84 5.50
CA PHE A 112 -17.73 -2.75 4.36
C PHE A 112 -18.63 -3.97 4.59
N ASN A 113 -19.37 -4.35 3.55
CA ASN A 113 -20.24 -5.52 3.60
C ASN A 113 -19.52 -6.76 3.07
N LYS A 114 -19.66 -7.88 3.79
CA LYS A 114 -19.21 -9.19 3.30
C LYS A 114 -20.10 -9.64 2.15
N VAL A 115 -19.50 -9.99 1.02
CA VAL A 115 -20.18 -10.45 -0.20
C VAL A 115 -19.61 -11.81 -0.63
N GLU A 116 -20.48 -12.68 -1.12
CA GLU A 116 -20.07 -13.97 -1.67
C GLU A 116 -19.76 -13.83 -3.17
N LYS A 117 -18.52 -14.16 -3.57
CA LYS A 117 -18.11 -14.24 -4.97
C LYS A 117 -17.26 -15.48 -5.21
N ALA A 118 -17.46 -16.12 -6.35
CA ALA A 118 -16.66 -17.27 -6.74
C ALA A 118 -15.18 -16.89 -6.84
N GLY A 119 -14.32 -17.76 -6.29
CA GLY A 119 -12.86 -17.58 -6.33
C GLY A 119 -12.26 -16.75 -5.20
N ALA A 120 -13.07 -16.14 -4.33
CA ALA A 120 -12.59 -15.52 -3.09
C ALA A 120 -12.96 -16.38 -1.88
N THR A 121 -12.03 -16.51 -0.93
CA THR A 121 -12.33 -17.12 0.37
C THR A 121 -13.23 -16.19 1.18
N VAL A 122 -12.92 -14.90 1.18
CA VAL A 122 -13.79 -13.85 1.68
C VAL A 122 -13.57 -12.57 0.87
N LEU A 123 -14.65 -11.81 0.67
CA LEU A 123 -14.61 -10.52 0.00
C LEU A 123 -15.50 -9.54 0.77
N PHE A 124 -14.98 -8.34 0.98
CA PHE A 124 -15.68 -7.22 1.59
C PHE A 124 -15.70 -6.05 0.60
N GLU A 125 -16.85 -5.42 0.42
CA GLU A 125 -17.04 -4.32 -0.53
C GLU A 125 -17.57 -3.07 0.18
N GLU A 126 -17.08 -1.90 -0.24
CA GLU A 126 -17.59 -0.63 0.26
C GLU A 126 -19.02 -0.39 -0.25
N VAL A 127 -19.92 0.01 0.65
CA VAL A 127 -21.31 0.29 0.30
C VAL A 127 -21.39 1.47 -0.67
N GLY A 128 -22.05 1.25 -1.81
CA GLY A 128 -22.20 2.27 -2.85
C GLY A 128 -20.98 2.48 -3.76
N LYS A 129 -19.84 1.86 -3.45
CA LYS A 129 -18.61 1.89 -4.28
C LYS A 129 -18.01 0.49 -4.45
N GLY A 130 -18.66 -0.36 -5.23
CA GLY A 130 -18.20 -1.74 -5.48
C GLY A 130 -16.83 -1.88 -6.19
N SER A 131 -16.19 -0.77 -6.58
CA SER A 131 -14.81 -0.77 -7.05
C SER A 131 -13.79 -0.92 -5.92
N ASN A 132 -14.16 -0.50 -4.70
CA ASN A 132 -13.34 -0.57 -3.50
C ASN A 132 -13.67 -1.84 -2.72
N ASN A 133 -12.66 -2.66 -2.46
CA ASN A 133 -12.86 -3.96 -1.82
C ASN A 133 -11.61 -4.46 -1.09
N VAL A 134 -11.84 -5.37 -0.15
CA VAL A 134 -10.83 -6.13 0.59
C VAL A 134 -11.14 -7.61 0.39
N GLY A 135 -10.25 -8.33 -0.28
CA GLY A 135 -10.43 -9.74 -0.61
C GLY A 135 -9.28 -10.60 -0.12
N VAL A 136 -9.60 -11.76 0.45
CA VAL A 136 -8.61 -12.78 0.80
C VAL A 136 -8.86 -14.04 -0.03
N VAL A 137 -7.78 -14.60 -0.57
CA VAL A 137 -7.76 -15.88 -1.29
C VAL A 137 -6.77 -16.80 -0.60
N VAL A 138 -7.19 -18.05 -0.38
CA VAL A 138 -6.36 -19.08 0.25
C VAL A 138 -6.20 -20.25 -0.72
N ASN A 139 -4.95 -20.55 -1.10
CA ASN A 139 -4.64 -21.58 -2.08
C ASN A 139 -3.63 -22.59 -1.52
N PRO A 140 -3.79 -23.90 -1.73
CA PRO A 140 -2.79 -24.89 -1.32
C PRO A 140 -1.50 -24.74 -2.11
N VAL A 141 -0.34 -24.87 -1.45
CA VAL A 141 0.99 -24.78 -2.04
C VAL A 141 1.94 -25.84 -1.48
N ARG A 142 2.96 -26.22 -2.25
CA ARG A 142 3.96 -27.20 -1.81
C ARG A 142 5.05 -26.60 -0.93
N LEU A 143 5.29 -25.29 -1.10
CA LEU A 143 6.35 -24.55 -0.42
C LEU A 143 6.01 -24.33 1.06
N SER A 144 7.03 -24.19 1.89
CA SER A 144 6.89 -24.00 3.34
C SER A 144 6.90 -22.53 3.74
N SER A 145 7.61 -21.70 2.98
CA SER A 145 7.77 -20.27 3.23
C SER A 145 7.63 -19.46 1.94
N LEU A 146 7.45 -18.15 2.09
CA LEU A 146 7.41 -17.24 0.95
C LEU A 146 8.76 -17.09 0.26
N GLY A 147 9.86 -17.11 1.01
CA GLY A 147 11.21 -17.00 0.45
C GLY A 147 11.55 -18.10 -0.56
N GLU A 148 10.87 -19.26 -0.52
CA GLU A 148 11.00 -20.30 -1.55
C GLU A 148 10.43 -19.87 -2.91
N PHE A 149 9.53 -18.89 -2.97
CA PHE A 149 9.05 -18.28 -4.22
C PHE A 149 10.03 -17.26 -4.81
N GLY A 150 10.94 -16.72 -4.00
CA GLY A 150 11.90 -15.68 -4.36
C GLY A 150 11.83 -14.47 -3.43
N THR A 151 12.64 -13.45 -3.71
CA THR A 151 12.63 -12.21 -2.92
C THR A 151 11.38 -11.37 -3.21
N PRO A 152 10.98 -10.46 -2.31
CA PRO A 152 9.85 -9.56 -2.54
C PRO A 152 9.92 -8.82 -3.87
N GLU A 153 11.12 -8.36 -4.27
CA GLU A 153 11.35 -7.64 -5.53
C GLU A 153 11.11 -8.53 -6.75
N PHE A 154 11.58 -9.78 -6.68
CA PHE A 154 11.34 -10.75 -7.75
C PHE A 154 9.84 -11.09 -7.86
N VAL A 155 9.17 -11.29 -6.72
CA VAL A 155 7.75 -11.64 -6.68
C VAL A 155 6.90 -10.49 -7.22
N VAL A 156 7.18 -9.24 -6.83
CA VAL A 156 6.42 -8.08 -7.32
C VAL A 156 6.62 -7.89 -8.82
N GLU A 157 7.82 -8.10 -9.34
CA GLU A 157 8.09 -7.98 -10.77
C GLU A 157 7.26 -9.00 -11.55
N LYS A 158 7.21 -10.26 -11.09
CA LYS A 158 6.37 -11.30 -11.69
C LYS A 158 4.88 -10.98 -11.57
N LEU A 159 4.46 -10.43 -10.44
CA LEU A 159 3.08 -10.00 -10.21
C LEU A 159 2.66 -8.93 -11.23
N ILE A 160 3.45 -7.86 -11.38
CA ILE A 160 3.15 -6.79 -12.34
C ILE A 160 3.21 -7.30 -13.77
N GLN A 161 4.17 -8.17 -14.09
CA GLN A 161 4.24 -8.79 -15.41
C GLN A 161 3.01 -9.65 -15.70
N ALA A 162 2.43 -10.33 -14.70
CA ALA A 162 1.17 -11.06 -14.84
C ALA A 162 -0.01 -10.11 -15.01
N GLU A 163 -0.03 -8.99 -14.27
CA GLU A 163 -1.08 -7.98 -14.36
C GLU A 163 -1.14 -7.35 -15.76
N LYS A 164 0.01 -6.99 -16.34
CA LYS A 164 0.11 -6.44 -17.72
C LYS A 164 -0.28 -7.42 -18.82
N ARG A 165 -0.29 -8.73 -18.54
CA ARG A 165 -0.72 -9.75 -19.50
C ARG A 165 -2.24 -9.92 -19.57
N LYS A 166 -2.97 -9.35 -18.62
CA LYS A 166 -4.43 -9.40 -18.64
C LYS A 166 -4.97 -8.47 -19.72
N GLU A 167 -5.93 -8.96 -20.51
CA GLU A 167 -6.56 -8.20 -21.61
C GLU A 167 -7.22 -6.89 -21.12
N SER A 168 -7.74 -6.88 -19.90
CA SER A 168 -8.43 -5.71 -19.33
C SER A 168 -7.50 -4.65 -18.74
N THR A 169 -6.19 -4.91 -18.71
CA THR A 169 -5.20 -4.03 -18.08
C THR A 169 -4.44 -3.24 -19.15
N THR A 170 -4.50 -1.92 -19.04
CA THR A 170 -3.74 -1.00 -19.91
C THR A 170 -2.29 -0.92 -19.45
N ASP A 171 -2.07 -0.68 -18.15
CA ASP A 171 -0.75 -0.61 -17.56
C ASP A 171 -0.77 -0.96 -16.06
N ALA A 172 0.39 -1.30 -15.50
CA ALA A 172 0.58 -1.55 -14.08
C ALA A 172 1.98 -1.11 -13.61
N GLU A 173 2.07 -0.51 -12.44
CA GLU A 173 3.30 0.08 -11.92
C GLU A 173 3.47 -0.23 -10.42
N VAL A 174 4.68 -0.62 -10.02
CA VAL A 174 5.03 -0.80 -8.59
C VAL A 174 5.22 0.56 -7.93
N ILE A 175 4.68 0.75 -6.73
CA ILE A 175 5.02 1.89 -5.88
C ILE A 175 5.81 1.47 -4.65
N GLY A 176 5.45 0.37 -4.02
CA GLY A 176 6.05 -0.06 -2.76
C GLY A 176 6.24 -1.56 -2.71
N VAL A 177 7.35 -1.96 -2.08
CA VAL A 177 7.67 -3.35 -1.76
C VAL A 177 8.21 -3.35 -0.35
N ALA A 178 7.69 -4.22 0.49
CA ALA A 178 8.17 -4.42 1.84
C ALA A 178 8.09 -5.89 2.24
N GLU A 179 8.91 -6.24 3.23
CA GLU A 179 8.84 -7.51 3.93
C GLU A 179 8.73 -7.21 5.42
N ARG A 180 7.79 -7.87 6.10
CA ARG A 180 7.65 -7.78 7.55
C ARG A 180 7.59 -9.16 8.18
N SER A 181 7.88 -9.20 9.47
CA SER A 181 7.62 -10.36 10.32
C SER A 181 6.26 -10.21 10.99
N GLY A 182 5.32 -11.08 10.64
CA GLY A 182 4.05 -11.26 11.33
C GLY A 182 4.20 -12.01 12.65
N GLN A 183 3.07 -12.36 13.23
CA GLN A 183 3.00 -13.06 14.51
C GLN A 183 3.73 -14.40 14.44
N GLY A 184 4.54 -14.69 15.46
CA GLY A 184 5.33 -15.93 15.50
C GLY A 184 6.48 -15.99 14.48
N GLY A 185 6.91 -14.86 13.92
CA GLY A 185 8.01 -14.80 12.95
C GLY A 185 7.60 -15.18 11.52
N LEU A 186 6.30 -15.15 11.23
CA LEU A 186 5.75 -15.41 9.90
C LEU A 186 6.31 -14.39 8.90
N GLN A 187 6.91 -14.86 7.82
CA GLN A 187 7.36 -13.99 6.73
C GLN A 187 6.14 -13.50 5.93
N VAL A 188 5.93 -12.19 5.87
CA VAL A 188 4.85 -11.55 5.11
C VAL A 188 5.44 -10.59 4.09
N TYR A 189 5.07 -10.75 2.82
CA TYR A 189 5.41 -9.81 1.76
C TYR A 189 4.28 -8.82 1.56
N GLU A 190 4.62 -7.55 1.39
CA GLU A 190 3.68 -6.47 1.18
C GLU A 190 4.03 -5.70 -0.09
N PHE A 191 3.01 -5.41 -0.89
CA PHE A 191 3.15 -4.74 -2.16
C PHE A 191 2.13 -3.62 -2.28
N GLU A 192 2.57 -2.50 -2.85
CA GLU A 192 1.70 -1.40 -3.25
C GLU A 192 1.93 -1.12 -4.73
N TYR A 193 0.88 -1.18 -5.54
CA TYR A 193 0.98 -0.96 -6.98
C TYR A 193 -0.25 -0.27 -7.55
N LYS A 194 -0.09 0.36 -8.72
CA LYS A 194 -1.17 0.94 -9.50
C LYS A 194 -1.51 0.04 -10.67
N VAL A 195 -2.79 -0.03 -11.00
CA VAL A 195 -3.31 -0.72 -12.19
C VAL A 195 -4.23 0.23 -12.92
N ASP A 196 -3.93 0.50 -14.18
CA ASP A 196 -4.85 1.18 -15.09
C ASP A 196 -5.60 0.13 -15.92
N SER A 197 -6.93 0.17 -15.87
CA SER A 197 -7.79 -0.83 -16.52
C SER A 197 -8.78 -0.18 -17.47
N THR A 198 -9.01 -0.85 -18.60
CA THR A 198 -9.88 -0.34 -19.68
C THR A 198 -11.35 -0.19 -19.25
N ARG A 199 -11.81 -1.02 -18.29
CA ARG A 199 -13.21 -1.04 -17.84
C ARG A 199 -13.41 -0.49 -16.42
N GLY A 200 -12.37 -0.46 -15.60
CA GLY A 200 -12.46 -0.13 -14.17
C GLY A 200 -11.73 1.15 -13.77
N GLY A 201 -11.07 1.82 -14.72
CA GLY A 201 -10.22 2.97 -14.47
C GLY A 201 -8.97 2.62 -13.67
N MET A 202 -8.32 3.65 -13.14
CA MET A 202 -7.12 3.54 -12.30
C MET A 202 -7.48 3.08 -10.89
N LYS A 203 -6.73 2.08 -10.42
CA LYS A 203 -6.82 1.53 -9.08
C LYS A 203 -5.46 1.51 -8.42
N ARG A 204 -5.46 1.71 -7.12
CA ARG A 204 -4.33 1.45 -6.24
C ARG A 204 -4.62 0.19 -5.45
N ILE A 205 -3.67 -0.73 -5.48
CA ILE A 205 -3.78 -2.03 -4.84
C ILE A 205 -2.74 -2.12 -3.73
N PHE A 206 -3.19 -2.43 -2.53
CA PHE A 206 -2.34 -2.89 -1.43
C PHE A 206 -2.51 -4.40 -1.31
N SER A 207 -1.41 -5.13 -1.33
CA SER A 207 -1.43 -6.58 -1.31
C SER A 207 -0.49 -7.10 -0.23
N ALA A 208 -0.91 -8.13 0.48
CA ALA A 208 -0.06 -8.85 1.42
C ALA A 208 -0.17 -10.35 1.16
N ALA A 209 0.94 -11.06 1.30
CA ALA A 209 1.00 -12.50 1.13
C ALA A 209 1.78 -13.15 2.26
N PHE A 210 1.40 -14.38 2.62
CA PHE A 210 2.21 -15.25 3.47
C PHE A 210 1.90 -16.73 3.19
N VAL A 211 2.79 -17.62 3.65
CA VAL A 211 2.60 -19.07 3.59
C VAL A 211 2.55 -19.62 5.01
N ALA A 212 1.49 -20.36 5.31
CA ALA A 212 1.33 -21.09 6.57
C ALA A 212 0.63 -22.42 6.30
N SER A 213 1.02 -23.49 7.01
CA SER A 213 0.35 -24.81 6.92
C SER A 213 0.15 -25.32 5.48
N LYS A 214 1.16 -25.13 4.60
CA LYS A 214 1.12 -25.49 3.16
C LYS A 214 -0.03 -24.83 2.38
N LYS A 215 -0.45 -23.65 2.81
CA LYS A 215 -1.38 -22.76 2.13
C LYS A 215 -0.73 -21.38 1.92
N LEU A 216 -0.97 -20.81 0.75
CA LEU A 216 -0.65 -19.44 0.39
C LEU A 216 -1.88 -18.58 0.62
N TYR A 217 -1.70 -17.55 1.44
CA TYR A 217 -2.72 -16.58 1.80
C TYR A 217 -2.40 -15.28 1.05
N LEU A 218 -3.39 -14.75 0.34
CA LEU A 218 -3.27 -13.55 -0.49
C LEU A 218 -4.36 -12.57 -0.07
N LEU A 219 -3.97 -11.43 0.48
CA LEU A 219 -4.81 -10.28 0.71
C LEU A 219 -4.64 -9.29 -0.45
N ASN A 220 -5.74 -8.82 -1.00
CA ASN A 220 -5.80 -7.73 -1.95
C ASN A 220 -6.80 -6.68 -1.49
N ILE A 221 -6.35 -5.45 -1.36
CA ILE A 221 -7.15 -4.27 -1.05
C ILE A 221 -7.15 -3.40 -2.30
N ALA A 222 -8.28 -3.30 -2.98
CA ALA A 222 -8.44 -2.44 -4.14
C ALA A 222 -9.10 -1.13 -3.73
N HIS A 223 -8.48 -0.02 -4.11
CA HIS A 223 -9.04 1.31 -3.96
C HIS A 223 -8.99 2.05 -5.29
N SER A 224 -10.07 2.77 -5.62
CA SER A 224 -10.13 3.59 -6.83
C SER A 224 -9.24 4.82 -6.67
N ASP A 225 -8.27 5.02 -7.57
CA ASP A 225 -7.25 6.06 -7.44
C ASP A 225 -7.31 6.96 -8.67
N LYS A 226 -8.28 7.88 -8.67
CA LYS A 226 -8.49 8.79 -9.80
C LYS A 226 -7.44 9.91 -9.75
N PRO A 227 -6.84 10.31 -10.89
CA PRO A 227 -5.90 11.44 -10.92
C PRO A 227 -6.44 12.73 -10.27
N GLU A 228 -7.75 12.95 -10.40
CA GLU A 228 -8.50 14.12 -9.95
C GLU A 228 -8.83 14.07 -8.45
N SER A 229 -8.71 12.89 -7.84
CA SER A 229 -8.94 12.65 -6.43
C SER A 229 -7.99 11.52 -5.97
N PRO A 230 -6.69 11.84 -5.79
CA PRO A 230 -5.72 10.84 -5.35
C PRO A 230 -6.11 10.29 -3.98
N LEU A 231 -5.59 9.11 -3.65
CA LEU A 231 -5.81 8.49 -2.35
C LEU A 231 -5.55 9.47 -1.20
N ASP A 232 -6.61 9.76 -0.43
CA ASP A 232 -6.57 10.64 0.73
C ASP A 232 -5.66 10.06 1.85
N PRO A 233 -4.86 10.88 2.56
CA PRO A 233 -3.98 10.40 3.63
C PRO A 233 -4.67 9.62 4.75
N GLN A 234 -5.89 10.01 5.17
CA GLN A 234 -6.60 9.27 6.23
C GLN A 234 -7.03 7.90 5.75
N THR A 235 -7.58 7.83 4.54
CA THR A 235 -7.95 6.58 3.87
C THR A 235 -6.72 5.70 3.69
N ARG A 236 -5.58 6.26 3.26
CA ARG A 236 -4.32 5.53 3.14
C ARG A 236 -3.91 4.89 4.46
N MET A 237 -3.89 5.66 5.55
CA MET A 237 -3.54 5.14 6.88
C MET A 237 -4.47 3.99 7.30
N MET A 238 -5.78 4.11 7.06
CA MET A 238 -6.73 3.03 7.35
C MET A 238 -6.44 1.77 6.52
N LEU A 239 -6.17 1.91 5.22
CA LEU A 239 -5.86 0.75 4.36
C LEU A 239 -4.51 0.09 4.75
N GLU A 240 -3.52 0.87 5.16
CA GLU A 240 -2.25 0.37 5.71
C GLU A 240 -2.48 -0.37 7.03
N GLN A 241 -3.36 0.11 7.91
CA GLN A 241 -3.75 -0.62 9.14
C GLN A 241 -4.43 -1.95 8.83
N VAL A 242 -5.32 -1.99 7.83
CA VAL A 242 -5.93 -3.25 7.34
C VAL A 242 -4.85 -4.19 6.82
N LEU A 243 -3.94 -3.71 5.98
CA LEU A 243 -2.84 -4.48 5.39
C LEU A 243 -1.93 -5.11 6.47
N HIS A 244 -1.46 -4.30 7.42
CA HIS A 244 -0.52 -4.74 8.45
C HIS A 244 -1.17 -5.65 9.50
N SER A 245 -2.50 -5.59 9.63
CA SER A 245 -3.22 -6.47 10.55
C SER A 245 -3.43 -7.89 10.03
N PHE A 246 -3.15 -8.16 8.76
CA PHE A 246 -3.34 -9.46 8.13
C PHE A 246 -2.29 -10.45 8.60
N ASP A 247 -2.73 -11.55 9.20
CA ASP A 247 -1.83 -12.54 9.79
C ASP A 247 -2.46 -13.93 9.84
N ALA A 248 -1.67 -14.93 10.20
CA ALA A 248 -2.17 -16.25 10.54
C ALA A 248 -3.03 -16.16 11.82
N ALA A 249 -4.15 -16.88 11.84
CA ALA A 249 -4.96 -16.97 13.05
C ALA A 249 -4.20 -17.74 14.14
N PRO A 250 -4.33 -17.36 15.42
CA PRO A 250 -3.77 -18.15 16.52
C PRO A 250 -4.29 -19.59 16.47
N GLN A 251 -3.40 -20.57 16.63
CA GLN A 251 -3.81 -21.96 16.80
C GLN A 251 -4.40 -22.10 18.19
N THR A 252 -5.72 -22.31 18.27
CA THR A 252 -6.45 -22.65 19.50
C THR A 252 -6.39 -24.14 19.78
#